data_AF-A0A966EQP9-F1
#
_entry.id   AF-A0A966EQP9-F1
#
_cell.length_a   1.000
_cell.length_b   1.000
_cell.length_c   1.000
_cell.angle_alpha   90.00
_cell.angle_beta   90.00
_cell.angle_gamma   90.00
#
_symmetry.space_group_name_H-M   'P 1'
#
loop_
_entity.id
_entity.type
_entity.pdbx_description
1 polymer ?
#
loop_
_entity_poly.entity_id
_entity_poly.type
_entity_poly.pdbx_seq_one_letter_code
_entity_poly.pdbx_strand_id
1 'polypeptide(L)'
;MVGVVLAVVIALIVMLGLYDLIQRRHAILRNFPVIGHFRFLIEKIGPELRQYIVADNDEERPFSRDQRRWVYATAKKENSYFGFGTDDDLDKSGRIIFRNAPFPLNRKSSHDASVPCGKILAGWRTRSQSFRPASVVN
;
A
#
# COMPACT_ATOMS: atom_id res chain seq x y z
N MET A 1 -46.24 17.21 3.13
CA MET A 1 -44.82 17.39 3.47
C MET A 1 -43.98 16.15 3.17
N VAL A 2 -44.34 14.96 3.68
CA VAL A 2 -43.58 13.71 3.45
C VAL A 2 -43.36 13.37 1.97
N GLY A 3 -44.38 13.50 1.12
CA GLY A 3 -44.25 13.21 -0.32
C GLY A 3 -43.28 14.13 -1.07
N VAL A 4 -43.21 15.41 -0.68
CA VAL A 4 -42.26 16.38 -1.26
C VAL A 4 -40.83 16.01 -0.84
N VAL A 5 -40.64 15.65 0.42
CA VAL A 5 -39.33 15.19 0.92
C VAL A 5 -38.87 13.93 0.17
N LEU A 6 -39.78 12.95 -0.02
CA LEU A 6 -39.46 11.73 -0.75
C LEU A 6 -39.06 12.00 -2.20
N ALA A 7 -39.81 12.87 -2.88
CA ALA A 7 -39.54 13.25 -4.27
C ALA A 7 -38.17 13.95 -4.42
N VAL A 8 -37.82 14.83 -3.48
CA VAL A 8 -36.51 15.49 -3.47
C VAL A 8 -35.38 14.48 -3.27
N VAL A 9 -35.53 13.53 -2.34
CA VAL A 9 -34.52 12.48 -2.11
C VAL A 9 -34.32 11.61 -3.36
N ILE A 10 -35.41 11.20 -4.01
CA ILE A 10 -35.34 10.40 -5.24
C ILE A 10 -34.66 11.20 -6.36
N ALA A 11 -35.02 12.47 -6.53
CA ALA A 11 -34.42 13.33 -7.55
C ALA A 11 -32.90 13.47 -7.35
N LEU A 12 -32.44 13.62 -6.09
CA LEU A 12 -31.01 13.68 -5.78
C LEU A 12 -30.29 12.37 -6.09
N ILE A 13 -30.88 11.21 -5.78
CA ILE A 13 -30.29 9.90 -6.09
C ILE A 13 -30.18 9.69 -7.60
N VAL A 14 -31.22 10.06 -8.35
CA VAL A 14 -31.21 9.98 -9.83
C VAL A 14 -30.14 10.89 -10.42
N MET A 15 -30.04 12.12 -9.92
CA MET A 15 -29.01 13.07 -10.36
C MET A 15 -27.60 12.56 -10.06
N LEU A 16 -27.37 11.97 -8.89
CA LEU A 16 -26.10 11.33 -8.52
C LEU A 16 -25.77 10.15 -9.45
N GLY A 17 -26.75 9.29 -9.72
CA GLY A 17 -26.58 8.16 -10.64
C GLY A 17 -26.24 8.59 -12.07
N LEU A 18 -26.88 9.65 -12.57
CA LEU A 18 -26.55 10.26 -13.86
C LEU A 18 -25.12 10.80 -13.89
N TYR A 19 -24.70 11.49 -12.82
CA TYR A 19 -23.32 11.98 -12.70
C TYR A 19 -22.30 10.82 -12.71
N ASP A 20 -22.58 9.75 -11.97
CA ASP A 20 -21.72 8.56 -11.89
C ASP A 20 -21.56 7.87 -13.26
N LEU A 21 -22.63 7.83 -14.06
CA LEU A 21 -22.62 7.26 -15.41
C LEU A 21 -21.81 8.10 -16.41
N ILE A 22 -21.85 9.42 -16.28
CA ILE A 22 -21.19 10.35 -17.21
C ILE A 22 -19.69 10.46 -16.92
N GLN A 23 -19.28 10.37 -15.64
CA GLN A 23 -17.87 10.54 -15.31
C GLN A 23 -17.00 9.42 -15.91
N ARG A 24 -15.81 9.80 -16.42
CA ARG A 24 -14.85 8.85 -17.01
C ARG A 24 -13.70 8.45 -16.08
N ARG A 25 -13.60 9.05 -14.89
CA ARG A 25 -12.45 8.89 -14.00
C ARG A 25 -12.48 7.60 -13.17
N HIS A 26 -13.67 7.19 -12.70
CA HIS A 26 -13.83 6.06 -11.79
C HIS A 26 -14.65 4.94 -12.46
N ALA A 27 -13.97 3.91 -12.97
CA ALA A 27 -14.62 2.79 -13.64
C ALA A 27 -15.63 2.04 -12.73
N ILE A 28 -15.35 1.97 -11.42
CA ILE A 28 -16.22 1.32 -10.45
C ILE A 28 -17.57 2.06 -10.32
N LEU A 29 -17.54 3.39 -10.20
CA LEU A 29 -18.75 4.21 -10.09
C LEU A 29 -19.58 4.17 -11.37
N ARG A 30 -18.94 4.06 -12.52
CA ARG A 30 -19.64 3.93 -13.81
C ARG A 30 -20.34 2.58 -13.97
N ASN A 31 -19.74 1.50 -13.46
CA ASN A 31 -20.31 0.15 -13.52
C ASN A 31 -21.38 -0.09 -12.45
N PHE A 32 -21.28 0.59 -11.30
CA PHE A 32 -22.21 0.48 -10.18
C PHE A 32 -22.60 1.88 -9.65
N PRO A 33 -23.44 2.63 -10.38
CA PRO A 33 -23.86 3.98 -9.97
C PRO A 33 -24.55 3.95 -8.62
N VAL A 34 -24.37 5.00 -7.80
CA VAL A 34 -24.91 5.12 -6.43
C VAL A 34 -24.30 4.11 -5.44
N ILE A 35 -24.38 2.80 -5.74
CA ILE A 35 -23.92 1.72 -4.85
C ILE A 35 -22.39 1.72 -4.70
N GLY A 36 -21.65 2.07 -5.75
CA GLY A 36 -20.19 2.11 -5.70
C GLY A 36 -19.62 3.09 -4.67
N HIS A 37 -20.39 4.10 -4.25
CA HIS A 37 -19.99 5.03 -3.18
C HIS A 37 -19.85 4.34 -1.82
N PHE A 38 -20.63 3.29 -1.55
CA PHE A 38 -20.51 2.53 -0.30
C PHE A 38 -19.14 1.88 -0.14
N ARG A 39 -18.52 1.40 -1.23
CA ARG A 39 -17.17 0.85 -1.20
C ARG A 39 -16.17 1.87 -0.66
N PHE A 40 -16.21 3.09 -1.20
CA PHE A 40 -15.29 4.16 -0.79
C PHE A 40 -15.59 4.67 0.62
N LEU A 41 -16.87 4.68 1.03
CA LEU A 41 -17.27 5.02 2.39
C LEU A 41 -16.69 4.02 3.40
N ILE A 42 -16.84 2.72 3.14
CA ILE A 42 -16.28 1.67 3.99
C ILE A 42 -14.75 1.70 3.97
N GLU A 43 -14.14 1.96 2.81
CA GLU A 43 -12.68 2.10 2.70
C GLU A 43 -12.14 3.26 3.55
N LYS A 44 -12.90 4.34 3.70
CA LYS A 44 -12.55 5.48 4.57
C LYS A 44 -12.65 5.15 6.06
N ILE A 45 -13.65 4.38 6.47
CA ILE A 45 -13.91 3.99 7.88
C ILE A 45 -13.07 2.78 8.29
N GLY A 46 -12.73 1.90 7.34
CA GLY A 46 -12.01 0.66 7.58
C GLY A 46 -10.66 0.78 8.31
N PRO A 47 -9.84 1.84 8.15
CA PRO A 47 -8.63 2.04 8.94
C PRO A 47 -8.92 2.18 10.43
N GLU A 48 -9.94 2.94 10.81
CA GLU A 48 -10.31 3.18 12.21
C GLU A 48 -10.88 1.91 12.86
N LEU A 49 -11.77 1.20 12.15
CA LEU A 49 -12.34 -0.06 12.65
C LEU A 49 -11.29 -1.17 12.86
N ARG A 50 -10.22 -1.21 12.06
CA ARG A 50 -9.18 -2.24 12.17
C ARG A 50 -8.36 -2.11 13.44
N GLN A 51 -8.11 -0.89 13.92
CA GLN A 51 -7.43 -0.70 15.21
C GLN A 51 -8.15 -1.41 16.36
N TYR A 52 -9.47 -1.64 16.23
CA TYR A 52 -10.29 -2.27 17.26
C TYR A 52 -10.69 -3.71 16.95
N ILE A 53 -10.70 -4.16 15.68
CA ILE A 53 -11.29 -5.45 15.27
C ILE A 53 -10.28 -6.41 14.60
N VAL A 54 -9.28 -5.92 13.87
CA VAL A 54 -8.36 -6.78 13.09
C VAL A 54 -6.93 -6.33 13.33
N ALA A 55 -6.20 -7.11 14.11
CA ALA A 55 -4.79 -6.91 14.34
C ALA A 55 -4.00 -7.18 13.05
N ASP A 56 -3.05 -6.28 12.79
CA ASP A 56 -1.91 -6.39 11.87
C ASP A 56 -2.08 -6.05 10.37
N ASN A 57 -1.25 -5.11 9.87
CA ASN A 57 -1.21 -4.67 8.47
C ASN A 57 -0.43 -5.63 7.57
N ASP A 58 0.37 -6.51 8.17
CA ASP A 58 1.34 -7.39 7.50
C ASP A 58 0.87 -8.85 7.33
N GLU A 59 -0.33 -9.17 7.80
CA GLU A 59 -0.90 -10.52 7.67
C GLU A 59 -1.36 -10.85 6.24
N GLU A 60 -1.53 -9.84 5.39
CA GLU A 60 -2.01 -10.04 4.01
C GLU A 60 -0.94 -10.71 3.12
N ARG A 61 -1.33 -11.78 2.41
CA ARG A 61 -0.45 -12.54 1.49
C ARG A 61 -1.02 -12.49 0.06
N PRO A 62 -0.17 -12.45 -0.99
CA PRO A 62 1.30 -12.51 -1.00
C PRO A 62 2.02 -11.17 -0.76
N PHE A 63 1.31 -10.05 -0.81
CA PHE A 63 1.85 -8.70 -0.59
C PHE A 63 1.14 -8.03 0.58
N SER A 64 1.90 -7.35 1.44
CA SER A 64 1.30 -6.60 2.54
C SER A 64 0.51 -5.40 2.02
N ARG A 65 -0.38 -4.87 2.86
CA ARG A 65 -1.21 -3.73 2.49
C ARG A 65 -0.37 -2.51 2.16
N ASP A 66 0.71 -2.29 2.88
CA ASP A 66 1.63 -1.18 2.68
C ASP A 66 2.37 -1.28 1.34
N GLN A 67 2.75 -2.49 0.95
CA GLN A 67 3.29 -2.75 -0.38
C GLN A 67 2.27 -2.41 -1.47
N ARG A 68 1.00 -2.82 -1.33
CA ARG A 68 -0.05 -2.47 -2.29
C ARG A 68 -0.33 -0.97 -2.34
N ARG A 69 -0.35 -0.31 -1.18
CA ARG A 69 -0.53 1.15 -1.08
C ARG A 69 0.59 1.88 -1.80
N TRP A 70 1.83 1.46 -1.59
CA TRP A 70 2.98 2.02 -2.30
C TRP A 70 2.86 1.84 -3.81
N VAL A 71 2.59 0.61 -4.27
CA VAL A 71 2.39 0.34 -5.70
C VAL A 71 1.31 1.23 -6.31
N TYR A 72 0.16 1.40 -5.63
CA TYR A 72 -0.92 2.25 -6.12
C TYR A 72 -0.57 3.73 -6.13
N ALA A 73 0.07 4.25 -5.07
CA ALA A 73 0.49 5.64 -4.99
C ALA A 73 1.51 5.96 -6.10
N THR A 74 2.52 5.10 -6.27
CA THR A 74 3.54 5.24 -7.31
C THR A 74 2.93 5.13 -8.71
N ALA A 75 2.03 4.16 -8.96
CA ALA A 75 1.37 4.00 -10.25
C ALA A 75 0.49 5.20 -10.63
N LYS A 76 -0.11 5.87 -9.64
CA LYS A 76 -0.91 7.09 -9.83
C LYS A 76 -0.08 8.38 -9.86
N LYS A 77 1.25 8.30 -9.72
CA LYS A 77 2.15 9.46 -9.55
C LYS A 77 1.76 10.35 -8.35
N GLU A 78 1.20 9.73 -7.32
CA GLU A 78 0.88 10.37 -6.04
C GLU A 78 2.08 10.23 -5.07
N ASN A 79 2.02 10.94 -3.93
CA ASN A 79 3.05 10.87 -2.92
C ASN A 79 3.13 9.44 -2.32
N SER A 80 4.24 8.75 -2.57
CA SER A 80 4.52 7.40 -2.07
C SER A 80 5.41 7.38 -0.83
N TYR A 81 5.67 8.54 -0.19
CA TYR A 81 6.40 8.61 1.07
C TYR A 81 5.47 8.35 2.26
N PHE A 82 5.94 7.56 3.21
CA PHE A 82 5.24 7.24 4.46
C PHE A 82 6.09 7.69 5.66
N GLY A 83 5.47 7.77 6.84
CA GLY A 83 6.19 8.11 8.07
C GLY A 83 7.30 7.11 8.38
N PHE A 84 8.35 7.55 9.08
CA PHE A 84 9.56 6.78 9.42
C PHE A 84 9.33 5.64 10.44
N GLY A 85 8.10 5.21 10.68
CA GLY A 85 7.79 4.08 11.56
C GLY A 85 7.92 2.74 10.83
N THR A 86 8.16 1.67 11.59
CA THR A 86 8.08 0.30 11.09
C THR A 86 7.05 -0.45 11.93
N ASP A 87 6.04 -1.00 11.26
CA ASP A 87 5.08 -1.98 11.80
C ASP A 87 5.57 -3.42 11.62
N ASP A 88 6.65 -3.60 10.86
CA ASP A 88 7.32 -4.87 10.63
C ASP A 88 7.92 -5.46 11.93
N ASP A 89 7.67 -6.75 12.14
CA ASP A 89 8.28 -7.53 13.23
C ASP A 89 9.81 -7.61 13.06
N LEU A 90 10.53 -6.97 13.98
CA LEU A 90 11.99 -6.85 14.01
C LEU A 90 12.71 -8.11 14.51
N ASP A 91 12.01 -8.98 15.24
CA ASP A 91 12.61 -10.20 15.82
C ASP A 91 12.57 -11.39 14.86
N LYS A 92 11.93 -11.23 13.69
CA LYS A 92 11.96 -12.24 12.61
C LYS A 92 13.37 -12.45 12.07
N SER A 93 13.79 -13.72 12.07
CA SER A 93 15.07 -14.16 11.51
C SER A 93 15.19 -13.79 10.02
N GLY A 94 16.36 -13.29 9.62
CA GLY A 94 16.67 -12.89 8.24
C GLY A 94 16.36 -11.43 7.90
N ARG A 95 15.84 -10.64 8.84
CA ARG A 95 15.63 -9.20 8.65
C ARG A 95 16.93 -8.41 8.83
N ILE A 96 17.13 -7.42 7.96
CA ILE A 96 18.26 -6.48 8.05
C ILE A 96 17.82 -5.28 8.89
N ILE A 97 18.55 -5.00 9.96
CA ILE A 97 18.31 -3.84 10.83
C ILE A 97 19.53 -2.94 10.78
N PHE A 98 19.32 -1.67 10.42
CA PHE A 98 20.35 -0.65 10.54
C PHE A 98 20.35 -0.13 11.98
N ARG A 99 21.45 -0.36 12.71
CA ARG A 99 21.66 0.20 14.05
C ARG A 99 22.70 1.30 13.97
N ASN A 100 22.39 2.45 14.56
CA ASN A 100 23.39 3.49 14.76
C ASN A 100 24.46 2.98 15.72
N ALA A 101 25.74 3.18 15.36
CA ALA A 101 26.83 2.89 16.27
C ALA A 101 26.82 3.91 17.41
N PRO A 102 26.81 3.48 18.69
CA PRO A 102 26.84 4.41 19.83
C PRO A 102 28.14 5.21 19.92
N PHE A 103 29.20 4.72 19.27
CA PHE A 103 30.49 5.38 19.17
C PHE A 103 30.95 5.41 17.71
N PRO A 104 31.54 6.52 17.25
CA PRO A 104 32.08 6.60 15.90
C PRO A 104 33.23 5.61 15.75
N LEU A 105 33.22 4.84 14.67
CA LEU A 105 34.35 3.99 14.32
C LEU A 105 35.49 4.88 13.84
N ASN A 106 36.65 4.83 14.50
CA ASN A 106 37.85 5.58 14.11
C ASN A 106 38.56 4.98 12.87
N ARG A 107 37.83 4.20 12.07
CA ARG A 107 38.31 3.60 10.82
C ARG A 107 37.62 4.35 9.70
N LYS A 108 38.40 4.90 8.75
CA LYS A 108 37.82 5.37 7.49
C LYS A 108 37.10 4.18 6.86
N SER A 109 35.76 4.23 6.81
CA SER A 109 34.97 3.27 6.05
C SER A 109 35.42 3.37 4.61
N SER A 110 35.93 2.28 4.03
CA SER A 110 36.09 2.18 2.59
C SER A 110 34.76 2.52 1.94
N HIS A 111 34.76 3.43 0.96
CA HIS A 111 33.54 3.83 0.24
C HIS A 111 32.81 2.62 -0.40
N ASP A 112 33.49 1.48 -0.54
CA ASP A 112 32.97 0.21 -1.07
C ASP A 112 32.69 -0.84 0.01
N ALA A 113 31.93 -0.49 1.06
CA ALA A 113 31.49 -1.47 2.06
C ALA A 113 30.41 -2.40 1.48
N SER A 114 30.85 -3.40 0.70
CA SER A 114 29.95 -4.40 0.13
C SER A 114 29.37 -5.30 1.22
N VAL A 115 28.07 -5.13 1.50
CA VAL A 115 27.29 -6.05 2.33
C VAL A 115 26.86 -7.23 1.47
N PRO A 116 27.30 -8.48 1.72
CA PRO A 116 27.02 -9.60 0.83
C PRO A 116 25.51 -9.86 0.73
N CYS A 117 24.96 -9.82 -0.50
CA CYS A 117 23.55 -10.13 -0.73
C CYS A 117 23.36 -11.65 -0.76
N GLY A 118 22.58 -12.20 0.16
CA GLY A 118 22.22 -13.63 0.16
C GLY A 118 21.19 -14.02 -0.91
N LYS A 119 20.49 -13.04 -1.47
CA LYS A 119 19.29 -13.27 -2.30
C LYS A 119 19.65 -13.49 -3.77
N ILE A 120 19.18 -14.61 -4.32
CA ILE A 120 19.25 -14.89 -5.77
C ILE A 120 17.95 -14.40 -6.41
N LEU A 121 18.04 -13.34 -7.21
CA LEU A 121 16.91 -12.85 -7.99
C LEU A 121 16.62 -13.81 -9.15
N ALA A 122 15.34 -14.01 -9.43
CA ALA A 122 14.85 -14.92 -10.47
C ALA A 122 15.31 -16.40 -10.32
N GLY A 123 15.70 -16.83 -9.11
CA GLY A 123 16.09 -18.23 -8.84
C GLY A 123 14.94 -19.24 -8.87
N TRP A 124 13.68 -18.79 -8.93
CA TRP A 124 12.52 -19.67 -9.01
C TRP A 124 12.53 -20.50 -10.28
N ARG A 125 12.42 -21.83 -10.15
CA ARG A 125 12.48 -22.83 -11.25
C ARG A 125 13.79 -22.80 -12.07
N THR A 126 14.92 -22.42 -11.46
CA THR A 126 16.25 -22.52 -12.08
C THR A 126 16.31 -21.86 -13.47
N ARG A 127 15.78 -20.63 -13.56
CA ARG A 127 15.81 -19.86 -14.81
C ARG A 127 17.24 -19.49 -15.19
N SER A 128 17.54 -19.50 -16.49
CA SER A 128 18.88 -19.21 -17.03
C SER A 128 19.42 -17.82 -16.67
N GLN A 129 18.52 -16.84 -16.44
CA GLN A 129 18.87 -15.46 -16.10
C GLN A 129 18.74 -15.17 -14.59
N SER A 130 18.98 -16.18 -13.73
CA SER A 130 19.10 -15.91 -12.29
C SER A 130 20.37 -15.13 -11.98
N PHE A 131 20.27 -14.11 -11.13
CA PHE A 131 21.40 -13.23 -10.80
C PHE A 131 21.44 -12.96 -9.30
N ARG A 132 22.65 -12.93 -8.74
CA ARG A 132 22.90 -12.57 -7.34
C ARG A 132 23.61 -11.21 -7.31
N PRO A 133 22.99 -10.16 -6.72
CA PRO A 133 23.66 -8.88 -6.54
C PRO A 133 24.95 -9.04 -5.74
N ALA A 134 25.98 -8.28 -6.10
CA ALA A 134 27.25 -8.28 -5.37
C ALA A 134 27.08 -7.73 -3.95
N SER A 135 26.20 -6.74 -3.77
CA SER A 135 25.88 -6.16 -2.48
C SER A 135 24.37 -5.93 -2.30
N VAL A 136 23.92 -5.89 -1.04
CA VAL A 136 22.57 -5.44 -0.65
C VAL A 136 22.43 -3.92 -0.81
N VAL A 137 23.53 -3.20 -0.66
CA VAL A 137 23.59 -1.74 -0.72
C VAL A 137 24.35 -1.37 -1.99
N ASN A 138 23.88 -0.36 -2.72
CA ASN A 138 24.50 0.10 -3.95
C ASN A 138 25.58 1.15 -3.69
#